data_AF-A0A8B9Q3Y8-F1
#
_entry.id   AF-A0A8B9Q3Y8-F1
#
_cell.length_a   1.000
_cell.length_b   1.000
_cell.length_c   1.000
_cell.angle_alpha   90.00
_cell.angle_beta   90.00
_cell.angle_gamma   90.00
#
_symmetry.space_group_name_H-M   'P 1'
#
loop_
_entity.id
_entity.type
_entity.pdbx_description
1 polymer ?
#
loop_
_entity_poly.entity_id
_entity_poly.type
_entity_poly.pdbx_seq_one_letter_code
_entity_poly.pdbx_strand_id
1 'polypeptide(L)'
;MGYPRLGGEGGRGGDVWFVAHERTTLKSIKDRYPQKRFVAGTGANSSVRALKGEKGKDCEVHVPLGISVLCDDGKQIGELNTAGERCLVARGGLGGSLATKFLPCKGQRRIVHLDLKLIADVGLVGFPNAGKSSLLSKVSHAKPQIADYAFTTIKPELGKIMYADYKQISVADLPGLIEGAHANKGMGHKFLKHIERTKQLLLVVDISGFQLSVKTRFRTAFETILLLTKELELYKEELLTKPALLAINKMDLPSSKDNLNELMKQLQNPQDFLHLLQEDVIPESTIKFKDVIPVSTYTGEGIEELKTCIRKSLDEEAEKENEDYRKKKLLLLRTSEEKQMNKG
;
A
#
# COMPACT_ATOMS: atom_id res chain seq x y z
N MET A 1 -20.98 2.46 37.83
CA MET A 1 -20.94 3.07 39.18
C MET A 1 -20.67 1.97 40.20
N GLY A 2 -19.99 2.34 41.28
CA GLY A 2 -19.85 1.51 42.47
C GLY A 2 -21.09 1.60 43.36
N TYR A 3 -21.19 0.73 44.36
CA TYR A 3 -22.28 0.68 45.34
C TYR A 3 -21.72 1.01 46.73
N PRO A 4 -21.64 2.30 47.12
CA PRO A 4 -20.88 2.75 48.29
C PRO A 4 -21.28 2.07 49.60
N ARG A 5 -22.59 1.85 49.80
CA ARG A 5 -23.15 1.30 51.04
C ARG A 5 -22.67 -0.10 51.38
N LEU A 6 -22.25 -0.87 50.37
CA LEU A 6 -21.76 -2.25 50.52
C LEU A 6 -20.33 -2.41 50.02
N GLY A 7 -19.62 -1.31 49.76
CA GLY A 7 -18.27 -1.33 49.19
C GLY A 7 -18.20 -1.91 47.77
N GLY A 8 -19.32 -1.93 47.03
CA GLY A 8 -19.36 -2.50 45.69
C GLY A 8 -18.56 -1.68 44.67
N GLU A 9 -17.80 -2.35 43.82
CA GLU A 9 -16.96 -1.76 42.78
C GLU A 9 -17.58 -1.92 41.40
N GLY A 10 -17.77 -0.82 40.66
CA GLY A 10 -18.18 -0.86 39.27
C GLY A 10 -17.10 -1.47 38.37
N GLY A 11 -17.52 -2.12 37.30
CA GLY A 11 -16.62 -2.70 36.31
C GLY A 11 -15.89 -1.63 35.49
N ARG A 12 -14.66 -1.94 35.07
CA ARG A 12 -13.86 -1.09 34.18
C ARG A 12 -14.45 -1.11 32.77
N GLY A 13 -14.36 0.00 32.04
CA GLY A 13 -14.68 0.03 30.60
C GLY A 13 -13.72 -0.84 29.79
N GLY A 14 -14.19 -1.30 28.64
CA GLY A 14 -13.36 -2.02 27.67
C GLY A 14 -12.29 -1.12 27.06
N ASP A 15 -11.18 -1.72 26.68
CA ASP A 15 -10.06 -1.06 26.00
C ASP A 15 -10.22 -1.17 24.47
N VAL A 16 -9.65 -0.22 23.72
CA VAL A 16 -9.61 -0.27 22.24
C VAL A 16 -8.21 -0.68 21.80
N TRP A 17 -8.14 -1.76 21.03
CA TRP A 17 -6.90 -2.36 20.55
C TRP A 17 -6.88 -2.40 19.02
N PHE A 18 -5.71 -2.15 18.45
CA PHE A 18 -5.40 -2.53 17.08
C PHE A 18 -4.62 -3.83 17.07
N VAL A 19 -5.04 -4.77 16.22
CA VAL A 19 -4.48 -6.11 16.13
C VAL A 19 -3.98 -6.35 14.72
N ALA A 20 -2.70 -6.66 14.57
CA ALA A 20 -2.09 -6.83 13.26
C ALA A 20 -2.54 -8.15 12.61
N HIS A 21 -3.04 -8.09 11.39
CA HIS A 21 -3.58 -9.23 10.67
C HIS A 21 -3.16 -9.23 9.20
N GLU A 22 -2.72 -10.38 8.69
CA GLU A 22 -2.15 -10.48 7.34
C GLU A 22 -3.15 -10.21 6.22
N ARG A 23 -4.41 -10.60 6.40
CA ARG A 23 -5.45 -10.53 5.35
C ARG A 23 -6.23 -9.21 5.34
N THR A 24 -5.84 -8.24 6.14
CA THR A 24 -6.60 -7.00 6.33
C THR A 24 -5.92 -5.83 5.63
N THR A 25 -6.69 -5.01 4.90
CA THR A 25 -6.21 -3.80 4.20
C THR A 25 -6.82 -2.53 4.82
N LEU A 26 -6.17 -1.38 4.68
CA LEU A 26 -6.74 -0.11 5.17
C LEU A 26 -8.09 0.21 4.52
N LYS A 27 -8.27 -0.15 3.24
CA LYS A 27 -9.55 -0.03 2.53
C LYS A 27 -10.64 -0.87 3.20
N SER A 28 -10.36 -2.15 3.50
CA SER A 28 -11.33 -3.02 4.18
C SER A 28 -11.79 -2.48 5.55
N ILE A 29 -10.92 -1.76 6.25
CA ILE A 29 -11.27 -1.10 7.52
C ILE A 29 -12.16 0.10 7.27
N LYS A 30 -11.83 0.93 6.27
CA LYS A 30 -12.65 2.08 5.88
C LYS A 30 -14.06 1.64 5.44
N ASP A 31 -14.16 0.54 4.71
CA ASP A 31 -15.43 0.00 4.23
C ASP A 31 -16.26 -0.59 5.39
N ARG A 32 -15.60 -1.32 6.31
CA ARG A 32 -16.25 -1.86 7.51
C ARG A 32 -16.66 -0.79 8.51
N TYR A 33 -15.89 0.30 8.61
CA TYR A 33 -16.12 1.41 9.54
C TYR A 33 -16.15 2.76 8.80
N PRO A 34 -17.23 3.07 8.06
CA PRO A 34 -17.31 4.29 7.25
C PRO A 34 -17.18 5.57 8.09
N GLN A 35 -17.65 5.54 9.33
CA GLN A 35 -17.56 6.65 10.29
C GLN A 35 -16.20 6.76 10.99
N LYS A 36 -15.26 5.82 10.75
CA LYS A 36 -13.92 5.78 11.35
C LYS A 36 -13.93 5.90 12.89
N ARG A 37 -14.94 5.31 13.53
CA ARG A 37 -15.16 5.40 14.98
C ARG A 37 -15.17 4.01 15.59
N PHE A 38 -14.27 3.79 16.55
CA PHE A 38 -14.10 2.54 17.28
C PHE A 38 -14.45 2.77 18.75
N VAL A 39 -15.37 1.98 19.30
CA VAL A 39 -15.88 2.15 20.67
C VAL A 39 -15.91 0.80 21.36
N ALA A 40 -15.22 0.71 22.50
CA ALA A 40 -15.28 -0.46 23.38
C ALA A 40 -16.52 -0.42 24.28
N GLY A 41 -16.88 -1.58 24.83
CA GLY A 41 -18.04 -1.75 25.71
C GLY A 41 -17.88 -1.00 27.04
N THR A 42 -19.01 -0.60 27.62
CA THR A 42 -19.04 0.01 28.96
C THR A 42 -18.97 -1.05 30.05
N GLY A 43 -18.31 -0.74 31.16
CA GLY A 43 -18.28 -1.61 32.34
C GLY A 43 -19.64 -1.62 33.07
N ALA A 44 -19.97 -2.73 33.71
CA ALA A 44 -21.23 -2.89 34.41
C ALA A 44 -21.23 -2.16 35.77
N ASN A 45 -22.42 -1.75 36.23
CA ASN A 45 -22.58 -1.22 37.58
C ASN A 45 -22.50 -2.37 38.61
N SER A 46 -21.95 -2.10 39.79
CA SER A 46 -22.15 -3.00 40.93
C SER A 46 -23.56 -2.87 41.47
N SER A 47 -24.10 -3.94 42.04
CA SER A 47 -25.42 -3.98 42.65
C SER A 47 -25.38 -4.72 43.99
N VAL A 48 -26.50 -4.70 44.73
CA VAL A 48 -26.65 -5.45 45.99
C VAL A 48 -26.44 -6.96 45.80
N ARG A 49 -26.75 -7.50 44.61
CA ARG A 49 -26.58 -8.93 44.29
C ARG A 49 -25.21 -9.26 43.68
N ALA A 50 -24.50 -8.26 43.18
CA ALA A 50 -23.20 -8.41 42.53
C ALA A 50 -22.32 -7.21 42.87
N LEU A 51 -21.53 -7.34 43.94
CA LEU A 51 -20.70 -6.27 44.47
C LEU A 51 -19.54 -5.88 43.53
N LYS A 52 -19.18 -6.73 42.57
CA LYS A 52 -18.16 -6.43 41.56
C LYS A 52 -18.78 -6.41 40.17
N GLY A 53 -18.72 -5.26 39.50
CA GLY A 53 -19.19 -5.09 38.14
C GLY A 53 -18.23 -5.72 37.13
N GLU A 54 -18.78 -6.32 36.07
CA GLU A 54 -18.02 -6.92 34.99
C GLU A 54 -17.31 -5.88 34.11
N LYS A 55 -16.14 -6.24 33.58
CA LYS A 55 -15.41 -5.41 32.61
C LYS A 55 -16.21 -5.33 31.32
N GLY A 56 -16.29 -4.13 30.74
CA GLY A 56 -16.82 -3.94 29.39
C GLY A 56 -16.01 -4.71 28.35
N LYS A 57 -16.65 -5.18 27.29
CA LYS A 57 -15.98 -5.90 26.20
C LYS A 57 -14.97 -5.00 25.49
N ASP A 58 -13.74 -5.48 25.31
CA ASP A 58 -12.72 -4.78 24.54
C ASP A 58 -13.12 -4.70 23.05
N CYS A 59 -12.73 -3.63 22.38
CA CYS A 59 -12.91 -3.49 20.94
C CYS A 59 -11.57 -3.75 20.25
N GLU A 60 -11.49 -4.84 19.51
CA GLU A 60 -10.34 -5.18 18.69
C GLU A 60 -10.62 -4.83 17.23
N VAL A 61 -9.77 -4.00 16.64
CA VAL A 61 -9.87 -3.63 15.23
C VAL A 61 -8.67 -4.23 14.52
N HIS A 62 -8.94 -5.08 13.53
CA HIS A 62 -7.88 -5.68 12.73
C HIS A 62 -7.29 -4.64 11.78
N VAL A 63 -5.96 -4.57 11.75
CA VAL A 63 -5.20 -3.67 10.89
C VAL A 63 -4.12 -4.43 10.12
N PRO A 64 -3.70 -3.98 8.92
CA PRO A 64 -2.59 -4.61 8.21
C PRO A 64 -1.28 -4.60 9.01
N LEU A 65 -0.39 -5.54 8.68
CA LEU A 65 1.00 -5.53 9.14
C LEU A 65 1.79 -4.35 8.57
N GLY A 66 2.73 -3.84 9.36
CA GLY A 66 3.59 -2.71 9.03
C GLY A 66 2.92 -1.36 9.27
N ILE A 67 1.97 -1.29 10.21
CA ILE A 67 1.29 -0.04 10.54
C ILE A 67 1.95 0.64 11.73
N SER A 68 2.22 1.92 11.57
CA SER A 68 2.49 2.86 12.65
C SER A 68 1.20 3.52 13.09
N VAL A 69 0.93 3.49 14.39
CA VAL A 69 -0.22 4.16 15.01
C VAL A 69 0.25 5.48 15.61
N LEU A 70 -0.21 6.59 15.05
CA LEU A 70 0.18 7.94 15.47
C LEU A 70 -1.00 8.63 16.16
N CYS A 71 -0.70 9.43 17.18
CA CYS A 71 -1.63 10.39 17.75
C CYS A 71 -1.83 11.58 16.80
N ASP A 72 -2.88 12.36 17.06
CA ASP A 72 -3.13 13.62 16.33
C ASP A 72 -2.01 14.65 16.48
N ASP A 73 -1.21 14.58 17.54
CA ASP A 73 -0.01 15.41 17.76
C ASP A 73 1.25 14.87 17.05
N GLY A 74 1.12 13.82 16.24
CA GLY A 74 2.23 13.17 15.53
C GLY A 74 3.06 12.21 16.39
N LYS A 75 2.75 12.04 17.68
CA LYS A 75 3.48 11.08 18.53
C LYS A 75 3.09 9.65 18.21
N GLN A 76 4.09 8.79 18.05
CA GLN A 76 3.88 7.36 17.84
C GLN A 76 3.41 6.67 19.12
N ILE A 77 2.25 6.01 19.03
CA ILE A 77 1.69 5.19 20.10
C ILE A 77 2.32 3.79 20.09
N GLY A 78 2.52 3.25 18.90
CA GLY A 78 3.12 1.94 18.70
C GLY A 78 3.15 1.53 17.23
N GLU A 79 3.81 0.42 16.97
CA GLU A 79 3.88 -0.21 15.65
C GLU A 79 3.34 -1.63 15.72
N LEU A 80 2.84 -2.10 14.59
CA LEU A 80 2.25 -3.42 14.43
C LEU A 80 2.91 -4.10 13.24
N ASN A 81 4.01 -4.81 13.50
CA ASN A 81 4.88 -5.39 12.48
C ASN A 81 4.70 -6.91 12.36
N THR A 82 4.24 -7.58 13.43
CA THR A 82 4.10 -9.04 13.49
C THR A 82 2.63 -9.47 13.56
N ALA A 83 2.27 -10.59 12.91
CA ALA A 83 0.90 -11.11 12.94
C ALA A 83 0.47 -11.44 14.38
N GLY A 84 -0.74 -10.98 14.76
CA GLY A 84 -1.28 -11.12 16.10
C GLY A 84 -0.76 -10.11 17.12
N GLU A 85 0.18 -9.25 16.76
CA GLU A 85 0.65 -8.16 17.62
C GLU A 85 -0.50 -7.19 17.95
N ARG A 86 -0.55 -6.70 19.20
CA ARG A 86 -1.63 -5.85 19.70
C ARG A 86 -1.09 -4.53 20.23
N CYS A 87 -1.69 -3.43 19.79
CA CYS A 87 -1.35 -2.07 20.22
C CYS A 87 -2.55 -1.45 20.94
N LEU A 88 -2.33 -0.97 22.18
CA LEU A 88 -3.36 -0.31 22.99
C LEU A 88 -3.52 1.14 22.54
N VAL A 89 -4.66 1.46 21.94
CA VAL A 89 -4.89 2.78 21.35
C VAL A 89 -5.58 3.72 22.33
N ALA A 90 -6.59 3.21 23.04
CA ALA A 90 -7.36 3.96 24.01
C ALA A 90 -7.75 3.06 25.20
N ARG A 91 -7.47 3.55 26.42
CA ARG A 91 -7.84 2.85 27.65
C ARG A 91 -9.30 3.07 28.01
N GLY A 92 -9.97 2.01 28.42
CA GLY A 92 -11.27 2.05 29.06
C GLY A 92 -11.22 2.79 30.39
N GLY A 93 -12.32 3.47 30.71
CA GLY A 93 -12.46 4.26 31.93
C GLY A 93 -12.47 3.39 33.18
N LEU A 94 -11.96 3.92 34.30
CA LEU A 94 -11.98 3.22 35.58
C LEU A 94 -13.42 3.06 36.09
N GLY A 95 -13.69 1.90 36.69
CA GLY A 95 -14.94 1.65 37.39
C GLY A 95 -15.08 2.52 38.64
N GLY A 96 -16.28 2.58 39.19
CA GLY A 96 -16.52 3.26 40.46
C GLY A 96 -16.02 2.41 41.62
N SER A 97 -14.93 2.78 42.28
CA SER A 97 -14.36 2.11 43.45
C SER A 97 -14.08 3.13 44.55
N LEU A 98 -13.55 2.70 45.70
CA LEU A 98 -13.18 3.60 46.80
C LEU A 98 -12.25 4.73 46.32
N ALA A 99 -11.30 4.42 45.42
CA ALA A 99 -10.35 5.39 44.85
C ALA A 99 -11.03 6.46 43.97
N THR A 100 -12.15 6.13 43.33
CA THR A 100 -12.91 7.04 42.46
C THR A 100 -14.18 7.58 43.13
N LYS A 101 -14.29 7.48 44.46
CA LYS A 101 -15.50 7.85 45.23
C LYS A 101 -16.77 7.16 44.69
N PHE A 102 -16.63 5.92 44.24
CA PHE A 102 -17.65 5.08 43.62
C PHE A 102 -18.25 5.62 42.31
N LEU A 103 -17.69 6.69 41.74
CA LEU A 103 -18.08 7.25 40.45
C LEU A 103 -17.18 6.73 39.33
N PRO A 104 -17.73 6.31 38.19
CA PRO A 104 -16.94 5.83 37.07
C PRO A 104 -16.24 6.99 36.36
N CYS A 105 -15.01 6.76 35.89
CA CYS A 105 -14.30 7.70 35.03
C CYS A 105 -14.62 7.44 33.55
N LYS A 106 -14.61 8.49 32.73
CA LYS A 106 -14.74 8.34 31.28
C LYS A 106 -13.50 7.65 30.70
N GLY A 107 -13.70 6.83 29.67
CA GLY A 107 -12.60 6.25 28.89
C GLY A 107 -11.84 7.29 28.09
N GLN A 108 -10.62 6.96 27.68
CA GLN A 108 -9.81 7.83 26.83
C GLN A 108 -10.46 8.00 25.46
N ARG A 109 -10.53 9.25 24.99
CA ARG A 109 -10.91 9.59 23.62
C ARG A 109 -9.68 10.12 22.90
N ARG A 110 -9.33 9.52 21.77
CA ARG A 110 -8.16 9.90 20.98
C ARG A 110 -8.47 9.80 19.49
N ILE A 111 -7.97 10.77 18.72
CA ILE A 111 -7.89 10.68 17.26
C ILE A 111 -6.53 10.10 16.94
N VAL A 112 -6.51 9.09 16.05
CA VAL A 112 -5.29 8.41 15.64
C VAL A 112 -5.21 8.32 14.13
N HIS A 113 -3.98 8.40 13.63
CA HIS A 113 -3.64 8.22 12.23
C HIS A 113 -2.94 6.87 12.07
N LEU A 114 -3.33 6.14 11.02
CA LEU A 114 -2.77 4.83 10.70
C LEU A 114 -1.89 4.99 9.46
N ASP A 115 -0.58 4.98 9.69
CA ASP A 115 0.39 5.09 8.62
C ASP A 115 0.92 3.70 8.27
N LEU A 116 0.54 3.21 7.10
CA LEU A 116 1.07 1.95 6.59
C LEU A 116 2.46 2.20 6.01
N LYS A 117 3.49 1.56 6.56
CA LYS A 117 4.85 1.62 6.02
C LYS A 117 4.86 1.01 4.62
N LEU A 118 5.18 1.86 3.65
CA LEU A 118 5.47 1.45 2.29
C LEU A 118 6.78 0.66 2.27
N ILE A 119 6.91 -0.24 1.30
CA ILE A 119 8.16 -0.97 1.07
C ILE A 119 9.13 -0.09 0.30
N ALA A 120 8.60 0.60 -0.72
CA ALA A 120 9.33 1.55 -1.53
C ALA A 120 8.36 2.58 -2.11
N ASP A 121 8.88 3.69 -2.60
CA ASP A 121 8.10 4.65 -3.38
C ASP A 121 7.78 4.08 -4.76
N VAL A 122 8.73 3.38 -5.38
CA VAL A 122 8.60 2.76 -6.72
C VAL A 122 8.79 1.25 -6.63
N GLY A 123 7.90 0.49 -7.27
CA GLY A 123 8.04 -0.96 -7.44
C GLY A 123 8.38 -1.32 -8.88
N LEU A 124 9.49 -2.03 -9.10
CA LEU A 124 9.82 -2.59 -10.41
C LEU A 124 8.94 -3.80 -10.69
N VAL A 125 8.30 -3.81 -11.86
CA VAL A 125 7.40 -4.90 -12.29
C VAL A 125 7.85 -5.38 -13.67
N GLY A 126 7.93 -6.69 -13.87
CA GLY A 126 8.35 -7.24 -15.15
C GLY A 126 8.75 -8.71 -15.02
N PHE A 127 8.86 -9.40 -16.15
CA PHE A 127 9.25 -10.80 -16.18
C PHE A 127 10.72 -11.02 -15.76
N PRO A 128 11.10 -12.26 -15.44
CA PRO A 128 12.51 -12.64 -15.31
C PRO A 128 13.32 -12.18 -16.54
N ASN A 129 14.60 -11.86 -16.35
CA ASN A 129 15.53 -11.44 -17.40
C ASN A 129 15.21 -10.13 -18.16
N ALA A 130 14.12 -9.43 -17.82
CA ALA A 130 13.85 -8.07 -18.30
C ALA A 130 14.91 -7.04 -17.84
N GLY A 131 15.75 -7.42 -16.87
CA GLY A 131 16.85 -6.59 -16.36
C GLY A 131 16.45 -5.69 -15.18
N LYS A 132 15.42 -6.06 -14.41
CA LYS A 132 14.97 -5.31 -13.22
C LYS A 132 16.07 -5.08 -12.19
N SER A 133 16.77 -6.14 -11.75
CA SER A 133 17.83 -6.03 -10.74
C SER A 133 19.04 -5.25 -11.25
N SER A 134 19.36 -5.39 -12.55
CA SER A 134 20.36 -4.57 -13.24
C SER A 134 19.97 -3.10 -13.28
N LEU A 135 18.70 -2.81 -13.59
CA LEU A 135 18.16 -1.46 -13.58
C LEU A 135 18.20 -0.86 -12.18
N LEU A 136 17.77 -1.61 -11.16
CA LEU A 136 17.83 -1.22 -9.76
C LEU A 136 19.26 -0.82 -9.36
N SER A 137 20.23 -1.66 -9.72
CA SER A 137 21.65 -1.41 -9.42
C SER A 137 22.19 -0.16 -10.10
N LYS A 138 21.71 0.17 -11.30
CA LYS A 138 22.12 1.37 -12.06
C LYS A 138 21.45 2.66 -11.59
N VAL A 139 20.19 2.61 -11.22
CA VAL A 139 19.47 3.79 -10.72
C VAL A 139 19.84 4.11 -9.27
N SER A 140 20.23 3.11 -8.49
CA SER A 140 20.55 3.26 -7.07
C SER A 140 21.89 3.95 -6.86
N HIS A 141 21.90 4.95 -5.98
CA HIS A 141 23.09 5.67 -5.54
C HIS A 141 24.00 4.81 -4.66
N ALA A 142 23.42 3.89 -3.89
CA ALA A 142 24.13 2.93 -3.07
C ALA A 142 23.89 1.50 -3.59
N LYS A 143 24.76 0.55 -3.22
CA LYS A 143 24.53 -0.86 -3.55
C LYS A 143 23.15 -1.30 -3.01
N PRO A 144 22.27 -1.88 -3.84
CA PRO A 144 20.98 -2.34 -3.37
C PRO A 144 21.13 -3.31 -2.18
N GLN A 145 20.25 -3.17 -1.20
CA GLN A 145 20.27 -3.98 0.02
C GLN A 145 19.02 -4.84 0.09
N ILE A 146 19.18 -6.06 0.59
CA ILE A 146 18.05 -6.95 0.86
C ILE A 146 17.32 -6.42 2.09
N ALA A 147 16.02 -6.16 1.95
CA ALA A 147 15.22 -5.56 3.02
C ALA A 147 14.44 -6.61 3.82
N ASP A 148 14.75 -6.68 5.12
CA ASP A 148 14.17 -7.64 6.07
C ASP A 148 12.94 -7.06 6.77
N TYR A 149 11.89 -6.78 6.01
CA TYR A 149 10.62 -6.36 6.58
C TYR A 149 9.88 -7.53 7.21
N ALA A 150 9.43 -7.38 8.46
CA ALA A 150 8.77 -8.45 9.23
C ALA A 150 7.51 -9.03 8.58
N PHE A 151 6.95 -8.34 7.58
CA PHE A 151 5.74 -8.72 6.87
C PHE A 151 5.97 -9.29 5.47
N THR A 152 7.22 -9.42 5.02
CA THR A 152 7.57 -9.94 3.69
C THR A 152 8.02 -11.39 3.81
N THR A 153 7.42 -12.29 3.02
CA THR A 153 7.90 -13.69 2.95
C THR A 153 9.07 -13.84 1.97
N ILE A 154 9.14 -12.95 0.96
CA ILE A 154 10.25 -12.86 0.03
C ILE A 154 10.86 -11.47 0.20
N LYS A 155 12.16 -11.41 0.48
CA LYS A 155 12.87 -10.17 0.77
C LYS A 155 13.11 -9.42 -0.55
N PRO A 156 12.53 -8.22 -0.75
CA PRO A 156 12.81 -7.44 -1.94
C PRO A 156 14.20 -6.81 -1.86
N GLU A 157 14.82 -6.57 -3.01
CA GLU A 157 16.01 -5.73 -3.09
C GLU A 157 15.60 -4.27 -3.14
N LEU A 158 16.16 -3.46 -2.25
CA LEU A 158 15.91 -2.01 -2.19
C LEU A 158 17.11 -1.24 -2.69
N GLY A 159 16.86 -0.34 -3.64
CA GLY A 159 17.75 0.72 -4.06
C GLY A 159 17.23 2.09 -3.59
N LYS A 160 18.13 3.07 -3.59
CA LYS A 160 17.79 4.48 -3.30
C LYS A 160 18.29 5.36 -4.43
N ILE A 161 17.39 6.10 -5.07
CA ILE A 161 17.75 7.17 -5.99
C ILE A 161 17.97 8.44 -5.15
N MET A 162 19.11 9.09 -5.33
CA MET A 162 19.42 10.36 -4.69
C MET A 162 19.43 11.46 -5.75
N TYR A 163 18.67 12.53 -5.51
CA TYR A 163 18.59 13.68 -6.39
C TYR A 163 19.47 14.83 -5.88
N ALA A 164 19.75 15.81 -6.76
CA ALA A 164 20.63 16.95 -6.47
C ALA A 164 20.15 17.82 -5.29
N ASP A 165 18.85 17.82 -5.01
CA ASP A 165 18.23 18.52 -3.88
C ASP A 165 18.16 17.66 -2.60
N TYR A 166 18.95 16.58 -2.52
CA TYR A 166 19.00 15.61 -1.43
C TYR A 166 17.70 14.83 -1.21
N LYS A 167 16.70 14.98 -2.09
CA LYS A 167 15.51 14.12 -2.06
C LYS A 167 15.94 12.68 -2.33
N GLN A 168 15.42 11.75 -1.54
CA GLN A 168 15.66 10.32 -1.69
C GLN A 168 14.36 9.62 -2.07
N ILE A 169 14.43 8.78 -3.09
CA ILE A 169 13.31 7.95 -3.53
C ILE A 169 13.74 6.50 -3.43
N SER A 170 12.94 5.70 -2.72
CA SER A 170 13.19 4.27 -2.57
C SER A 170 12.60 3.49 -3.74
N VAL A 171 13.36 2.54 -4.27
CA VAL A 171 12.96 1.67 -5.37
C VAL A 171 13.10 0.23 -4.92
N ALA A 172 12.07 -0.59 -5.08
CA ALA A 172 12.13 -2.01 -4.80
C ALA A 172 12.14 -2.81 -6.10
N ASP A 173 13.13 -3.69 -6.28
CA ASP A 173 12.96 -4.82 -7.18
C ASP A 173 12.10 -5.86 -6.49
N LEU A 174 10.88 -5.96 -6.99
CA LEU A 174 9.93 -6.92 -6.53
C LEU A 174 10.20 -8.20 -7.36
N PRO A 175 10.63 -9.33 -6.73
CA PRO A 175 10.98 -10.57 -7.43
C PRO A 175 9.94 -10.92 -8.50
N GLY A 176 10.37 -10.92 -9.77
CA GLY A 176 9.51 -10.72 -10.93
C GLY A 176 8.18 -11.46 -10.91
N LEU A 177 7.15 -10.81 -11.47
CA LEU A 177 5.91 -11.50 -11.89
C LEU A 177 6.32 -12.71 -12.72
N ILE A 178 6.16 -13.90 -12.16
CA ILE A 178 6.25 -15.14 -12.92
C ILE A 178 4.89 -15.31 -13.57
N GLU A 179 4.88 -15.76 -14.82
CA GLU A 179 3.65 -16.13 -15.53
C GLU A 179 2.82 -17.10 -14.68
N GLY A 180 1.55 -16.79 -14.44
CA GLY A 180 0.72 -17.54 -13.49
C GLY A 180 0.97 -17.19 -12.01
N ALA A 181 1.51 -16.01 -11.70
CA ALA A 181 1.60 -15.50 -10.33
C ALA A 181 0.20 -15.38 -9.70
N HIS A 182 -0.82 -15.03 -10.48
CA HIS A 182 -2.22 -15.06 -10.04
C HIS A 182 -2.70 -16.49 -9.68
N ALA A 183 -2.27 -17.51 -10.43
CA ALA A 183 -2.70 -18.92 -10.27
C ALA A 183 -1.95 -19.66 -9.15
N ASN A 184 -0.71 -19.26 -8.85
CA ASN A 184 0.10 -19.84 -7.78
C ASN A 184 -0.36 -19.36 -6.40
N LYS A 185 -1.36 -20.06 -5.84
CA LYS A 185 -2.08 -19.86 -4.56
C LYS A 185 -1.26 -19.56 -3.28
N GLY A 186 0.06 -19.45 -3.33
CA GLY A 186 0.91 -19.19 -2.16
C GLY A 186 1.98 -18.11 -2.33
N MET A 187 2.79 -18.17 -3.40
CA MET A 187 3.94 -17.27 -3.57
C MET A 187 3.60 -15.99 -4.35
N GLY A 188 2.78 -16.09 -5.40
CA GLY A 188 2.41 -14.92 -6.23
C GLY A 188 1.51 -13.93 -5.49
N HIS A 189 0.55 -14.42 -4.70
CA HIS A 189 -0.33 -13.55 -3.92
C HIS A 189 0.43 -12.76 -2.83
N LYS A 190 1.41 -13.40 -2.16
CA LYS A 190 2.27 -12.74 -1.19
C LYS A 190 3.20 -11.71 -1.84
N PHE A 191 3.69 -12.02 -3.04
CA PHE A 191 4.52 -11.13 -3.83
C PHE A 191 3.78 -9.84 -4.23
N LEU A 192 2.58 -9.99 -4.79
CA LEU A 192 1.76 -8.89 -5.28
C LEU A 192 1.25 -7.97 -4.16
N LYS A 193 1.14 -8.48 -2.93
CA LYS A 193 0.90 -7.66 -1.74
C LYS A 193 2.00 -6.61 -1.50
N HIS A 194 3.23 -6.86 -1.94
CA HIS A 194 4.30 -5.86 -1.85
C HIS A 194 4.15 -4.75 -2.90
N ILE A 195 3.63 -5.09 -4.10
CA ILE A 195 3.27 -4.11 -5.13
C ILE A 195 2.15 -3.18 -4.64
N GLU A 196 1.23 -3.68 -3.80
CA GLU A 196 0.24 -2.80 -3.15
C GLU A 196 0.89 -1.72 -2.28
N ARG A 197 2.11 -1.97 -1.76
CA ARG A 197 2.84 -1.11 -0.82
C ARG A 197 3.90 -0.24 -1.50
N THR A 198 3.71 0.05 -2.79
CA THR A 198 4.45 1.08 -3.53
C THR A 198 3.51 2.20 -3.97
N LYS A 199 4.03 3.42 -4.11
CA LYS A 199 3.22 4.56 -4.62
C LYS A 199 3.07 4.49 -6.13
N GLN A 200 4.15 4.10 -6.81
CA GLN A 200 4.25 4.06 -8.27
C GLN A 200 4.73 2.70 -8.76
N LEU A 201 4.29 2.31 -9.96
CA LEU A 201 4.78 1.14 -10.68
C LEU A 201 5.76 1.58 -11.78
N LEU A 202 6.86 0.86 -11.92
CA LEU A 202 7.75 0.97 -13.06
C LEU A 202 7.81 -0.39 -13.77
N LEU A 203 7.13 -0.49 -14.90
CA LEU A 203 7.13 -1.70 -15.71
C LEU A 203 8.44 -1.74 -16.52
N VAL A 204 9.18 -2.83 -16.40
CA VAL A 204 10.46 -3.05 -17.09
C VAL A 204 10.26 -4.15 -18.11
N VAL A 205 10.43 -3.82 -19.38
CA VAL A 205 10.20 -4.72 -20.51
C VAL A 205 11.43 -4.77 -21.40
N ASP A 206 11.77 -5.95 -21.88
CA ASP A 206 12.85 -6.15 -22.85
C ASP A 206 12.36 -5.83 -24.26
N ILE A 207 13.05 -4.95 -24.98
CA ILE A 207 12.70 -4.58 -26.35
C ILE A 207 12.82 -5.76 -27.33
N SER A 208 13.67 -6.73 -27.03
CA SER A 208 13.80 -7.96 -27.81
C SER A 208 12.74 -8.99 -27.50
N GLY A 209 11.76 -8.68 -26.63
CA GLY A 209 10.72 -9.61 -26.23
C GLY A 209 11.15 -10.55 -25.10
N PHE A 210 10.29 -11.52 -24.82
CA PHE A 210 10.43 -12.40 -23.68
C PHE A 210 10.07 -13.85 -24.04
N GLN A 211 10.86 -14.78 -23.52
CA GLN A 211 10.58 -16.21 -23.58
C GLN A 211 11.01 -16.85 -22.24
N LEU A 212 10.05 -17.45 -21.52
CA LEU A 212 10.30 -18.02 -20.19
C LEU A 212 11.11 -19.34 -20.26
N SER A 213 10.85 -20.16 -21.27
CA SER A 213 11.49 -21.45 -21.51
C SER A 213 11.47 -21.78 -23.01
N VAL A 214 12.35 -22.69 -23.44
CA VAL A 214 12.39 -23.21 -24.82
C VAL A 214 11.03 -23.79 -25.26
N LYS A 215 10.20 -24.23 -24.30
CA LYS A 215 8.86 -24.77 -24.54
C LYS A 215 7.76 -23.70 -24.62
N THR A 216 8.00 -22.49 -24.13
CA THR A 216 7.02 -21.40 -24.17
C THR A 216 7.19 -20.59 -25.45
N ARG A 217 6.08 -20.10 -26.01
CA ARG A 217 6.09 -19.20 -27.17
C ARG A 217 6.90 -17.94 -26.85
N PHE A 218 7.68 -17.49 -27.83
CA PHE A 218 8.33 -16.19 -27.79
C PHE A 218 7.27 -15.09 -27.86
N ARG A 219 7.36 -14.12 -26.96
CA ARG A 219 6.46 -12.98 -26.89
C ARG A 219 7.15 -11.69 -27.26
N THR A 220 6.48 -10.84 -28.01
CA THR A 220 6.99 -9.50 -28.32
C THR A 220 6.96 -8.60 -27.09
N ALA A 221 7.62 -7.44 -27.15
CA ALA A 221 7.57 -6.46 -26.08
C ALA A 221 6.14 -5.98 -25.79
N PHE A 222 5.30 -5.84 -26.82
CA PHE A 222 3.91 -5.44 -26.68
C PHE A 222 3.06 -6.52 -26.02
N GLU A 223 3.16 -7.77 -26.48
CA GLU A 223 2.50 -8.93 -25.84
C GLU A 223 2.92 -9.05 -24.36
N THR A 224 4.19 -8.76 -24.06
CA THR A 224 4.72 -8.75 -22.70
C THR A 224 4.06 -7.70 -21.82
N ILE A 225 3.86 -6.47 -22.32
CA ILE A 225 3.18 -5.40 -21.58
C ILE A 225 1.72 -5.78 -21.28
N LEU A 226 1.02 -6.32 -22.27
CA LEU A 226 -0.38 -6.75 -22.10
C LEU A 226 -0.49 -7.87 -21.09
N LEU A 227 0.39 -8.88 -21.16
CA LEU A 227 0.40 -9.98 -20.21
C LEU A 227 0.70 -9.51 -18.79
N LEU A 228 1.68 -8.62 -18.60
CA LEU A 228 1.97 -8.02 -17.28
C LEU A 228 0.77 -7.25 -16.74
N THR A 229 0.09 -6.51 -17.62
CA THR A 229 -1.14 -5.77 -17.28
C THR A 229 -2.25 -6.74 -16.85
N LYS A 230 -2.44 -7.84 -17.58
CA LYS A 230 -3.42 -8.87 -17.25
C LYS A 230 -3.13 -9.53 -15.91
N GLU A 231 -1.88 -9.87 -15.63
CA GLU A 231 -1.49 -10.45 -14.34
C GLU A 231 -1.76 -9.50 -13.17
N LEU A 232 -1.51 -8.19 -13.35
CA LEU A 232 -1.85 -7.17 -12.36
C LEU A 232 -3.37 -7.04 -12.17
N GLU A 233 -4.14 -7.07 -13.27
CA GLU A 233 -5.60 -7.04 -13.28
C GLU A 233 -6.20 -8.23 -12.52
N LEU A 234 -5.80 -9.45 -12.89
CA LEU A 234 -6.28 -10.72 -12.32
C LEU A 234 -5.99 -10.81 -10.82
N TYR A 235 -4.92 -10.16 -10.35
CA TYR A 235 -4.66 -10.04 -8.93
C TYR A 235 -5.55 -8.98 -8.27
N LYS A 236 -5.54 -7.76 -8.80
CA LYS A 236 -6.32 -6.64 -8.27
C LYS A 236 -6.36 -5.47 -9.25
N GLU A 237 -7.56 -5.20 -9.75
CA GLU A 237 -7.86 -4.09 -10.67
C GLU A 237 -7.36 -2.72 -10.15
N GLU A 238 -7.41 -2.48 -8.84
CA GLU A 238 -6.92 -1.23 -8.23
C GLU A 238 -5.44 -0.96 -8.52
N LEU A 239 -4.61 -1.98 -8.79
CA LEU A 239 -3.20 -1.77 -9.14
C LEU A 239 -3.03 -1.05 -10.48
N LEU A 240 -3.98 -1.21 -11.41
CA LEU A 240 -3.97 -0.54 -12.71
C LEU A 240 -4.22 0.98 -12.58
N THR A 241 -4.82 1.40 -11.48
CA THR A 241 -5.08 2.83 -11.19
C THR A 241 -3.87 3.56 -10.64
N LYS A 242 -2.83 2.84 -10.22
CA LYS A 242 -1.60 3.46 -9.71
C LYS A 242 -0.86 4.19 -10.83
N PRO A 243 -0.14 5.28 -10.52
CA PRO A 243 0.75 5.90 -11.50
C PRO A 243 1.77 4.87 -11.97
N ALA A 244 1.87 4.70 -13.29
CA ALA A 244 2.73 3.73 -13.91
C ALA A 244 3.63 4.40 -14.96
N LEU A 245 4.90 3.97 -14.98
CA LEU A 245 5.89 4.31 -16.00
C LEU A 245 6.31 3.03 -16.71
N LEU A 246 6.75 3.14 -17.96
CA LEU A 246 7.28 2.03 -18.74
C LEU A 246 8.76 2.28 -19.06
N ALA A 247 9.66 1.42 -18.60
CA ALA A 247 11.05 1.37 -18.99
C ALA A 247 11.28 0.24 -20.00
N ILE A 248 11.69 0.62 -21.21
CA ILE A 248 12.02 -0.31 -22.29
C ILE A 248 13.53 -0.56 -22.25
N ASN A 249 13.95 -1.71 -21.74
CA ASN A 249 15.35 -2.06 -21.53
C ASN A 249 15.98 -2.75 -22.76
N LYS A 250 17.32 -2.87 -22.73
CA LYS A 250 18.18 -3.48 -23.77
C LYS A 250 18.22 -2.72 -25.09
N MET A 251 18.15 -1.39 -25.01
CA MET A 251 18.27 -0.51 -26.18
C MET A 251 19.65 -0.54 -26.86
N ASP A 252 20.66 -1.17 -26.23
CA ASP A 252 21.99 -1.42 -26.78
C ASP A 252 22.02 -2.43 -27.94
N LEU A 253 20.94 -3.19 -28.16
CA LEU A 253 20.88 -4.18 -29.23
C LEU A 253 20.67 -3.54 -30.62
N PRO A 254 21.25 -4.10 -31.70
CA PRO A 254 21.26 -3.46 -33.02
C PRO A 254 19.86 -3.26 -33.64
N SER A 255 18.88 -4.10 -33.31
CA SER A 255 17.49 -3.99 -33.79
C SER A 255 16.55 -3.22 -32.84
N SER A 256 17.09 -2.63 -31.76
CA SER A 256 16.28 -2.02 -30.70
C SER A 256 15.46 -0.81 -31.19
N LYS A 257 16.04 0.02 -32.06
CA LYS A 257 15.39 1.24 -32.56
C LYS A 257 14.17 0.96 -33.45
N ASP A 258 14.29 -0.02 -34.35
CA ASP A 258 13.18 -0.40 -35.22
C ASP A 258 12.06 -1.06 -34.41
N ASN A 259 12.42 -1.96 -33.49
CA ASN A 259 11.48 -2.57 -32.56
C ASN A 259 10.79 -1.54 -31.67
N LEU A 260 11.50 -0.51 -31.22
CA LEU A 260 10.92 0.58 -30.41
C LEU A 260 9.88 1.36 -31.21
N ASN A 261 10.19 1.71 -32.45
CA ASN A 261 9.24 2.42 -33.32
C ASN A 261 7.96 1.61 -33.55
N GLU A 262 8.10 0.31 -33.77
CA GLU A 262 6.95 -0.59 -33.90
C GLU A 262 6.14 -0.69 -32.61
N LEU A 263 6.82 -0.87 -31.47
CA LEU A 263 6.19 -0.91 -30.16
C LEU A 263 5.43 0.39 -29.85
N MET A 264 5.99 1.55 -30.18
CA MET A 264 5.33 2.84 -29.96
C MET A 264 4.05 2.98 -30.79
N LYS A 265 4.03 2.48 -32.03
CA LYS A 265 2.80 2.42 -32.85
C LYS A 265 1.75 1.50 -32.21
N GLN A 266 2.18 0.35 -31.72
CA GLN A 266 1.30 -0.62 -31.05
C GLN A 266 0.71 -0.06 -29.75
N LEU A 267 1.50 0.70 -28.99
CA LEU A 267 1.04 1.36 -27.76
C LEU A 267 0.07 2.53 -28.03
N GLN A 268 0.20 3.22 -29.17
CA GLN A 268 -0.72 4.29 -29.56
C GLN A 268 -2.08 3.75 -30.01
N ASN A 269 -2.08 2.66 -30.78
CA ASN A 269 -3.31 2.05 -31.31
C ASN A 269 -3.42 0.57 -30.91
N PRO A 270 -3.55 0.26 -29.60
CA PRO A 270 -3.53 -1.14 -29.15
C PRO A 270 -4.68 -1.96 -29.75
N GLN A 271 -5.86 -1.36 -29.95
CA GLN A 271 -7.04 -2.03 -30.51
C GLN A 271 -6.79 -2.64 -31.90
N ASP A 272 -5.94 -2.02 -32.71
CA ASP A 272 -5.59 -2.48 -34.04
C ASP A 272 -4.73 -3.75 -34.01
N PHE A 273 -4.18 -4.12 -32.86
CA PHE A 273 -3.31 -5.30 -32.71
C PHE A 273 -3.90 -6.38 -31.79
N LEU A 274 -4.90 -6.03 -30.97
CA LEU A 274 -5.54 -6.98 -30.04
C LEU A 274 -6.13 -8.20 -30.75
N HIS A 275 -6.66 -8.04 -31.96
CA HIS A 275 -7.25 -9.13 -32.75
C HIS A 275 -6.23 -10.19 -33.21
N LEU A 276 -4.93 -9.88 -33.17
CA LEU A 276 -3.84 -10.80 -33.52
C LEU A 276 -3.36 -11.62 -32.31
N LEU A 277 -3.87 -11.32 -31.11
CA LEU A 277 -3.45 -11.91 -29.86
C LEU A 277 -4.46 -12.95 -29.36
N GLN A 278 -3.97 -13.89 -28.56
CA GLN A 278 -4.83 -14.85 -27.88
C GLN A 278 -5.60 -14.17 -26.73
N GLU A 279 -6.85 -14.57 -26.51
CA GLU A 279 -7.74 -13.95 -25.52
C GLU A 279 -7.19 -13.97 -24.08
N ASP A 280 -6.36 -14.96 -23.75
CA ASP A 280 -5.74 -15.13 -22.43
C ASP A 280 -4.69 -14.04 -22.10
N VAL A 281 -4.20 -13.32 -23.10
CA VAL A 281 -3.19 -12.26 -22.94
C VAL A 281 -3.82 -10.86 -22.85
N ILE A 282 -5.09 -10.73 -23.20
CA ILE A 282 -5.76 -9.42 -23.35
C ILE A 282 -6.39 -8.99 -22.01
N PRO A 283 -5.93 -7.88 -21.41
CA PRO A 283 -6.56 -7.32 -20.20
C PRO A 283 -7.89 -6.64 -20.53
N GLU A 284 -8.81 -6.63 -19.57
CA GLU A 284 -10.08 -5.90 -19.70
C GLU A 284 -9.84 -4.38 -19.59
N SER A 285 -8.85 -3.99 -18.77
CA SER A 285 -8.41 -2.61 -18.57
C SER A 285 -6.92 -2.45 -18.86
N THR A 286 -6.57 -1.40 -19.59
CA THR A 286 -5.17 -1.09 -19.94
C THR A 286 -4.56 -0.09 -18.98
N ILE A 287 -3.30 -0.30 -18.61
CA ILE A 287 -2.53 0.68 -17.83
C ILE A 287 -2.22 1.87 -18.72
N LYS A 288 -2.55 3.07 -18.24
CA LYS A 288 -2.09 4.31 -18.86
C LYS A 288 -0.72 4.66 -18.32
N PHE A 289 0.31 4.49 -19.14
CA PHE A 289 1.66 4.93 -18.79
C PHE A 289 1.75 6.45 -18.89
N LYS A 290 2.29 7.09 -17.85
CA LYS A 290 2.56 8.54 -17.88
C LYS A 290 3.69 8.86 -18.85
N ASP A 291 4.74 8.05 -18.85
CA ASP A 291 5.87 8.17 -19.76
C ASP A 291 6.38 6.76 -20.15
N VAL A 292 6.96 6.69 -21.35
CA VAL A 292 7.63 5.51 -21.90
C VAL A 292 9.09 5.89 -22.16
N ILE A 293 10.01 5.27 -21.43
CA ILE A 293 11.42 5.65 -21.42
C ILE A 293 12.28 4.50 -21.98
N PRO A 294 12.96 4.68 -23.11
CA PRO A 294 13.96 3.73 -23.59
C PRO A 294 15.21 3.81 -22.72
N VAL A 295 15.70 2.67 -22.24
CA VAL A 295 16.88 2.57 -21.38
C VAL A 295 17.80 1.43 -21.82
N SER A 296 19.10 1.59 -21.57
CA SER A 296 20.03 0.47 -21.58
C SER A 296 20.74 0.40 -20.24
N THR A 297 20.47 -0.68 -19.50
CA THR A 297 21.20 -0.98 -18.26
C THR A 297 22.67 -1.31 -18.49
N TYR A 298 23.06 -1.68 -19.72
CA TYR A 298 24.45 -1.95 -20.07
C TYR A 298 25.25 -0.66 -20.33
N THR A 299 24.75 0.21 -21.22
CA THR A 299 25.44 1.47 -21.57
C THR A 299 25.17 2.60 -20.58
N GLY A 300 24.06 2.54 -19.84
CA GLY A 300 23.58 3.62 -18.97
C GLY A 300 22.72 4.67 -19.68
N GLU A 301 22.46 4.50 -20.98
CA GLU A 301 21.59 5.39 -21.76
C GLU A 301 20.16 5.41 -21.21
N GLY A 302 19.54 6.60 -21.15
CA GLY A 302 18.17 6.80 -20.67
C GLY A 302 17.97 6.73 -19.15
N ILE A 303 19.01 6.39 -18.37
CA ILE A 303 18.87 6.21 -16.90
C ILE A 303 18.60 7.53 -16.17
N GLU A 304 19.25 8.63 -16.55
CA GLU A 304 19.01 9.95 -15.91
C GLU A 304 17.64 10.53 -16.28
N GLU A 305 17.19 10.31 -17.51
CA GLU A 305 15.83 10.66 -17.93
C GLU A 305 14.80 9.87 -17.13
N LEU A 306 15.00 8.54 -16.99
CA LEU A 306 14.15 7.69 -16.16
C LEU A 306 14.06 8.19 -14.71
N LYS A 307 15.20 8.55 -14.08
CA LYS A 307 15.20 9.11 -12.71
C LYS A 307 14.37 10.39 -12.64
N THR A 308 14.47 11.25 -13.66
CA THR A 308 13.72 12.51 -13.72
C THR A 308 12.22 12.26 -13.86
N CYS A 309 11.80 11.35 -14.73
CA CYS A 309 10.40 10.97 -14.91
C CYS A 309 9.80 10.33 -13.66
N ILE A 310 10.55 9.44 -12.98
CA ILE A 310 10.14 8.84 -11.70
C ILE A 310 9.80 9.93 -10.69
N ARG A 311 10.71 10.90 -10.51
CA ARG A 311 10.52 12.01 -9.57
C ARG A 311 9.31 12.85 -9.93
N LYS A 312 9.26 13.34 -11.17
CA LYS A 312 8.17 14.21 -11.64
C LYS A 312 6.80 13.56 -11.40
N SER A 313 6.67 12.29 -11.75
CA SER A 313 5.42 11.56 -11.62
C SER A 313 5.01 11.30 -10.16
N LEU A 314 5.97 11.11 -9.25
CA LEU A 314 5.71 11.03 -7.80
C LEU A 314 5.34 12.39 -7.18
N ASP A 315 5.98 13.46 -7.63
CA ASP A 315 5.70 14.83 -7.15
C ASP A 315 4.29 15.27 -7.55
N GLU A 316 3.90 15.05 -8.81
CA GLU A 316 2.54 15.30 -9.30
C GLU A 316 1.48 14.52 -8.52
N GLU A 317 1.78 13.27 -8.14
CA GLU A 317 0.84 12.44 -7.38
C GLU A 317 0.66 12.98 -5.96
N ALA A 318 1.76 13.35 -5.31
CA ALA A 318 1.74 13.94 -3.97
C ALA A 318 0.99 15.28 -3.94
N GLU A 319 1.12 16.11 -4.99
CA GLU A 319 0.38 17.36 -5.12
C GLU A 319 -1.13 17.11 -5.23
N LYS A 320 -1.56 16.17 -6.09
CA LYS A 320 -2.98 15.80 -6.24
C LYS A 320 -3.58 15.29 -4.93
N GLU A 321 -2.88 14.40 -4.22
CA GLU A 321 -3.32 13.89 -2.92
C GLU A 321 -3.51 15.02 -1.88
N ASN A 322 -2.57 15.97 -1.85
CA ASN A 322 -2.62 17.11 -0.95
C ASN A 322 -3.78 18.06 -1.29
N GLU A 323 -4.05 18.32 -2.56
CA GLU A 323 -5.19 19.13 -2.98
C GLU A 323 -6.52 18.46 -2.61
N ASP A 324 -6.67 17.17 -2.87
CA ASP A 324 -7.87 16.41 -2.52
C ASP A 324 -8.10 16.37 -1.02
N TYR A 325 -7.03 16.25 -0.24
CA TYR A 325 -7.09 16.34 1.21
C TYR A 325 -7.57 17.73 1.67
N ARG A 326 -7.00 18.80 1.12
CA ARG A 326 -7.40 20.18 1.42
C ARG A 326 -8.86 20.44 1.07
N LYS A 327 -9.32 20.00 -0.10
CA LYS A 327 -10.72 20.12 -0.55
C LYS A 327 -11.67 19.38 0.40
N LYS A 328 -11.37 18.14 0.78
CA LYS A 328 -12.18 17.36 1.74
C LYS A 328 -12.25 18.02 3.11
N LYS A 329 -11.14 18.58 3.60
CA LYS A 329 -11.09 19.28 4.89
C LYS A 329 -11.95 20.55 4.87
N LEU A 330 -11.89 21.34 3.80
CA LEU A 330 -12.74 22.52 3.61
C LEU A 330 -14.23 22.15 3.56
N LEU A 331 -14.59 21.06 2.87
CA LEU A 331 -15.97 20.60 2.77
C LEU A 331 -16.54 20.18 4.13
N LEU A 332 -15.73 19.49 4.95
CA LEU A 332 -16.09 19.08 6.30
C LEU A 332 -16.30 20.27 7.25
N LEU A 333 -15.48 21.31 7.11
CA LEU A 333 -15.64 22.55 7.89
C LEU A 333 -16.96 23.26 7.54
N ARG A 334 -17.26 23.43 6.25
CA ARG A 334 -18.52 24.04 5.80
C ARG A 334 -19.76 23.29 6.28
N THR A 335 -19.76 21.96 6.15
CA THR A 335 -20.88 21.14 6.65
C THR A 335 -21.00 21.11 8.17
N SER A 336 -19.93 21.42 8.91
CA SER A 336 -19.98 21.57 10.36
C SER A 336 -20.53 22.93 10.79
N GLU A 337 -20.25 24.00 10.05
CA GLU A 337 -20.79 25.35 10.24
C GLU A 337 -22.29 25.40 9.93
N GLU A 338 -22.73 24.80 8.83
CA GLU A 338 -24.17 24.70 8.47
C GLU A 338 -24.97 23.92 9.51
N LYS A 339 -24.38 22.88 10.12
CA LYS A 339 -25.02 22.11 11.20
C LYS A 339 -25.09 22.86 12.53
N GLN A 340 -24.21 23.85 12.75
CA GLN A 340 -24.29 24.73 13.91
C GLN A 340 -25.33 25.84 13.70
N MET A 341 -25.44 26.39 12.50
CA MET A 341 -26.47 27.37 12.15
C MET A 341 -27.89 26.80 12.17
N ASN A 342 -28.11 25.56 11.72
CA ASN A 342 -29.43 24.92 11.75
C ASN A 342 -29.85 24.38 13.14
N LYS A 343 -29.04 24.61 14.18
CA LYS A 343 -29.31 24.20 15.57
C LYS A 343 -29.48 25.38 16.53
N GLY A 344 -29.36 26.62 16.05
CA GLY A 344 -29.69 27.84 16.80
C GLY A 344 -31.12 28.29 16.49
#